data_AF-A0A409WKI3-F1
#
_entry.id   AF-A0A409WKI3-F1
#
_cell.length_a   1.000
_cell.length_b   1.000
_cell.length_c   1.000
_cell.angle_alpha   90.00
_cell.angle_beta   90.00
_cell.angle_gamma   90.00
#
_symmetry.space_group_name_H-M   'P 1'
#
loop_
_entity.id
_entity.type
_entity.pdbx_description
1 polymer ?
#
loop_
_entity_poly.entity_id
_entity_poly.type
_entity_poly.pdbx_seq_one_letter_code
_entity_poly.pdbx_strand_id
1 'polypeptide(L)'
;LQLLYCAGWVHRDISEGNILAHRNDLKNSSTPWKAKLMDLEYARKFPPPDNYEAAVDPKTGTPYFMPTEILAMEYLYQPIEEVEIMGRSKYTANTNAPSRDIVIHNFQHDLESLWWLILYLIISHIKDQPIEDWQNSVFKDAVERCKNWAAPIFQNVIGLSAGRRFCFKYSLMKATESFIPENVAPVVNALEVNRRTLLRSFMVRVKDGNLRNIDSYAHIHLDFGELLEEIQALRVNWRQFSLKTSEKTSIVKKTLPTAAPAAVTATSAAAVALAPPGKVKAKREPDQNPNLEEQGRAGGSQAGGKKSRHGR
;
A
#
# COMPACT_ATOMS: atom_id res chain seq x y z
N LEU A 1 -3.25 6.68 9.49
CA LEU A 1 -2.54 5.50 10.02
C LEU A 1 -2.24 5.62 11.51
N GLN A 2 -1.53 6.66 11.99
CA GLN A 2 -1.29 6.82 13.43
C GLN A 2 -2.57 6.90 14.28
N LEU A 3 -3.64 7.54 13.76
CA LEU A 3 -4.96 7.52 14.43
C LEU A 3 -5.56 6.10 14.53
N LEU A 4 -5.36 5.25 13.51
CA LEU A 4 -5.82 3.85 13.55
C LEU A 4 -4.99 3.06 14.56
N TYR A 5 -3.67 3.28 14.61
CA TYR A 5 -2.79 2.73 15.63
C TYR A 5 -3.26 3.09 17.05
N CYS A 6 -3.50 4.37 17.33
CA CYS A 6 -4.02 4.81 18.63
C CYS A 6 -5.39 4.21 18.96
N ALA A 7 -6.21 3.91 17.95
CA ALA A 7 -7.50 3.25 18.14
C ALA A 7 -7.39 1.73 18.31
N GLY A 8 -6.22 1.13 18.08
CA GLY A 8 -6.04 -0.32 18.07
C GLY A 8 -6.59 -1.01 16.82
N TRP A 9 -6.61 -0.32 15.67
CA TRP A 9 -7.12 -0.82 14.40
C TRP A 9 -6.06 -0.81 13.29
N VAL A 10 -6.16 -1.79 12.40
CA VAL A 10 -5.42 -1.86 11.13
C VAL A 10 -6.39 -1.72 9.97
N HIS A 11 -5.98 -1.04 8.90
CA HIS A 11 -6.79 -0.75 7.72
C HIS A 11 -6.85 -1.93 6.74
N ARG A 12 -5.71 -2.60 6.49
CA ARG A 12 -5.58 -3.78 5.63
C ARG A 12 -5.76 -3.59 4.12
N ASP A 13 -5.99 -2.35 3.66
CA ASP A 13 -6.12 -2.04 2.23
C ASP A 13 -5.66 -0.61 1.92
N ILE A 14 -4.40 -0.31 2.23
CA ILE A 14 -3.81 0.98 1.87
C ILE A 14 -3.47 0.97 0.38
N SER A 15 -4.10 1.86 -0.37
CA SER A 15 -3.92 2.02 -1.81
C SER A 15 -4.24 3.46 -2.24
N GLU A 16 -3.82 3.84 -3.45
CA GLU A 16 -4.23 5.12 -4.06
C GLU A 16 -5.75 5.27 -4.18
N GLY A 17 -6.47 4.15 -4.33
CA GLY A 17 -7.93 4.13 -4.46
C GLY A 17 -8.67 4.48 -3.17
N ASN A 18 -7.99 4.33 -2.02
CA ASN A 18 -8.56 4.56 -0.69
C ASN A 18 -8.04 5.87 -0.06
N ILE A 19 -7.38 6.74 -0.84
CA ILE A 19 -6.92 8.05 -0.38
C ILE A 19 -7.64 9.15 -1.17
N LEU A 20 -8.45 9.94 -0.48
CA LEU A 20 -9.10 11.13 -1.02
C LEU A 20 -8.21 12.35 -0.82
N ALA A 21 -7.97 13.10 -1.89
CA ALA A 21 -7.38 14.43 -1.82
C ALA A 21 -8.47 15.50 -2.00
N HIS A 22 -8.57 16.44 -1.07
CA HIS A 22 -9.48 17.57 -1.17
C HIS A 22 -8.79 18.90 -0.82
N ARG A 23 -9.19 19.97 -1.49
CA ARG A 23 -8.84 21.35 -1.10
C ARG A 23 -10.07 22.22 -1.26
N ASN A 24 -10.22 23.19 -0.36
CA ASN A 24 -11.45 24.00 -0.28
C ASN A 24 -11.60 24.94 -1.48
N ASP A 25 -10.49 25.48 -1.97
CA ASP A 25 -10.46 26.32 -3.15
C ASP A 25 -9.53 25.69 -4.20
N LEU A 26 -10.13 25.22 -5.30
CA LEU A 26 -9.38 24.62 -6.41
C LEU A 26 -8.65 25.68 -7.24
N LYS A 27 -9.04 26.94 -7.17
CA LYS A 27 -8.42 28.04 -7.91
C LYS A 27 -7.28 28.67 -7.12
N ASN A 28 -7.33 28.61 -5.79
CA ASN A 28 -6.25 29.08 -4.95
C ASN A 28 -5.20 27.98 -4.68
N SER A 29 -4.05 28.09 -5.36
CA SER A 29 -2.91 27.20 -5.18
C SER A 29 -2.20 27.37 -3.82
N SER A 30 -2.47 28.44 -3.07
CA SER A 30 -1.91 28.65 -1.72
C SER A 30 -2.61 27.81 -0.66
N THR A 31 -3.82 27.32 -0.91
CA THR A 31 -4.53 26.41 -0.01
C THR A 31 -3.97 25.00 -0.13
N PRO A 32 -3.41 24.40 0.95
CA PRO A 32 -2.82 23.08 0.88
C PRO A 32 -3.89 22.00 0.63
N TRP A 33 -3.52 20.98 -0.15
CA TRP A 33 -4.30 19.76 -0.24
C TRP A 33 -4.36 19.06 1.12
N LYS A 34 -5.54 18.51 1.44
CA LYS A 34 -5.78 17.64 2.58
C LYS A 34 -6.04 16.23 2.06
N ALA A 35 -5.28 15.26 2.56
CA ALA A 35 -5.51 13.85 2.28
C ALA A 35 -6.36 13.23 3.40
N LYS A 36 -7.30 12.37 3.03
CA LYS A 36 -8.11 11.57 3.95
C LYS A 36 -8.09 10.11 3.49
N LEU A 37 -7.78 9.22 4.42
CA LEU A 37 -7.94 7.79 4.22
C LEU A 37 -9.42 7.43 4.33
N MET A 38 -9.92 6.61 3.41
CA MET A 38 -11.30 6.14 3.36
C MET A 38 -11.35 4.62 3.24
N ASP A 39 -12.56 4.06 3.22
CA ASP A 39 -12.83 2.64 3.00
C ASP A 39 -12.30 1.71 4.12
N LEU A 40 -13.06 1.66 5.22
CA LEU A 40 -12.74 0.85 6.40
C LEU A 40 -13.41 -0.53 6.39
N GLU A 41 -13.93 -0.99 5.25
CA GLU A 41 -14.68 -2.26 5.18
C GLU A 41 -13.82 -3.47 5.61
N TYR A 42 -12.52 -3.42 5.31
CA TYR A 42 -11.55 -4.44 5.68
C TYR A 42 -10.84 -4.19 7.01
N ALA A 43 -11.08 -3.04 7.65
CA ALA A 43 -10.39 -2.69 8.89
C ALA A 43 -10.73 -3.68 10.01
N ARG A 44 -9.74 -4.00 10.86
CA ARG A 44 -9.89 -4.93 12.00
C ARG A 44 -9.15 -4.42 13.23
N LYS A 45 -9.63 -4.81 14.41
CA LYS A 45 -8.89 -4.60 15.67
C LYS A 45 -7.60 -5.42 15.67
N PHE A 46 -6.56 -4.86 16.26
CA PHE A 46 -5.28 -5.53 16.48
C PHE A 46 -4.77 -5.23 17.90
N PRO A 47 -4.24 -6.23 18.63
CA PRO A 47 -4.15 -7.64 18.25
C PRO A 47 -5.54 -8.29 18.14
N PRO A 48 -5.70 -9.33 17.32
CA PRO A 48 -6.97 -10.04 17.27
C PRO A 48 -7.19 -10.83 18.58
N PRO A 49 -8.44 -11.21 18.89
CA PRO A 49 -8.75 -11.99 20.09
C PRO A 49 -8.07 -13.38 20.07
N ASP A 50 -7.96 -14.03 21.23
CA ASP A 50 -7.22 -15.31 21.35
C ASP A 50 -7.84 -16.45 20.53
N ASN A 51 -9.15 -16.42 20.32
CA ASN A 51 -9.87 -17.36 19.47
C ASN A 51 -9.92 -16.94 17.99
N TYR A 52 -9.09 -15.97 17.58
CA TYR A 52 -9.02 -15.56 16.19
C TYR A 52 -8.43 -16.69 15.35
N GLU A 53 -9.33 -17.37 14.65
CA GLU A 53 -8.94 -18.12 13.48
C GLU A 53 -8.52 -17.08 12.45
N ALA A 54 -7.24 -17.11 12.07
CA ALA A 54 -6.79 -16.44 10.88
C ALA A 54 -7.53 -17.08 9.72
N ALA A 55 -8.76 -16.59 9.48
CA ALA A 55 -9.49 -16.90 8.28
C ALA A 55 -8.48 -16.69 7.16
N VAL A 56 -8.45 -17.61 6.20
CA VAL A 56 -7.82 -17.39 4.90
C VAL A 56 -8.67 -16.31 4.23
N ASP A 57 -8.68 -15.11 4.82
CA ASP A 57 -9.46 -13.97 4.42
C ASP A 57 -9.03 -13.73 2.98
N PRO A 58 -9.96 -13.73 2.01
CA PRO A 58 -9.60 -13.76 0.61
C PRO A 58 -8.79 -12.51 0.27
N LYS A 59 -7.46 -12.65 0.35
CA LYS A 59 -6.40 -11.78 -0.17
C LYS A 59 -6.89 -10.36 -0.40
N THR A 60 -7.29 -9.72 0.69
CA THR A 60 -7.80 -8.35 0.70
C THR A 60 -6.62 -7.42 0.46
N GLY A 61 -6.76 -6.47 -0.46
CA GLY A 61 -5.70 -5.53 -0.77
C GLY A 61 -5.46 -5.39 -2.27
N THR A 62 -5.06 -4.20 -2.69
CA THR A 62 -4.50 -3.98 -4.03
C THR A 62 -3.12 -4.65 -4.12
N PRO A 63 -2.90 -5.71 -4.93
CA PRO A 63 -1.66 -6.52 -4.87
C PRO A 63 -0.35 -5.72 -5.02
N TYR A 64 -0.39 -4.60 -5.73
CA TYR A 64 0.75 -3.69 -5.90
C TYR A 64 1.26 -3.12 -4.58
N PHE A 65 0.38 -2.96 -3.59
CA PHE A 65 0.66 -2.35 -2.30
C PHE A 65 0.55 -3.36 -1.15
N MET A 66 0.32 -4.64 -1.45
CA MET A 66 0.25 -5.66 -0.42
C MET A 66 1.62 -5.84 0.28
N PRO A 67 1.64 -5.93 1.62
CA PRO A 67 2.87 -6.12 2.40
C PRO A 67 3.58 -7.43 2.06
N THR A 68 4.89 -7.47 2.27
CA THR A 68 5.77 -8.58 1.84
C THR A 68 5.44 -9.87 2.58
N GLU A 69 5.27 -9.84 3.90
CA GLU A 69 4.89 -11.03 4.70
C GLU A 69 3.50 -11.55 4.34
N ILE A 70 2.57 -10.65 4.01
CA ILE A 70 1.20 -11.02 3.59
C ILE A 70 1.22 -11.70 2.22
N LEU A 71 2.00 -11.17 1.26
CA LEU A 71 2.21 -11.82 -0.05
C LEU A 71 2.95 -13.15 0.07
N ALA A 72 3.84 -13.29 1.06
CA ALA A 72 4.61 -14.51 1.30
C ALA A 72 3.81 -15.56 2.08
N MET A 73 2.79 -15.15 2.83
CA MET A 73 2.09 -15.96 3.83
C MET A 73 3.05 -16.56 4.90
N GLU A 74 4.18 -15.91 5.12
CA GLU A 74 5.22 -16.29 6.07
C GLU A 74 5.91 -15.04 6.64
N TYR A 75 6.34 -15.11 7.91
CA TYR A 75 7.15 -14.05 8.51
C TYR A 75 8.52 -13.96 7.83
N LEU A 76 9.04 -12.74 7.66
CA LEU A 76 10.33 -12.50 6.99
C LEU A 76 11.52 -13.07 7.77
N TYR A 77 11.36 -13.20 9.09
CA TYR A 77 12.28 -13.87 9.99
C TYR A 77 11.66 -15.17 10.48
N GLN A 78 12.35 -16.28 10.25
CA GLN A 78 12.05 -17.57 10.84
C GLN A 78 13.28 -17.92 11.70
N PRO A 79 13.13 -18.05 13.04
CA PRO A 79 14.21 -18.57 13.87
C PRO A 79 14.65 -19.92 13.31
N ILE A 80 15.95 -20.12 13.17
CA ILE A 80 16.48 -21.45 12.89
C ILE A 80 16.19 -22.24 14.17
N GLU A 81 15.30 -23.22 14.11
CA GLU A 81 15.23 -24.22 15.18
C GLU A 81 16.62 -24.89 15.22
N GLU A 82 17.37 -24.67 16.31
CA GLU A 82 18.58 -25.43 16.57
C GLU A 82 18.16 -26.89 16.65
N VAL A 83 18.40 -27.63 15.56
CA VAL A 83 18.24 -29.07 15.58
C VAL A 83 19.29 -29.59 16.54
N GLU A 84 18.90 -29.83 17.80
CA GLU A 84 19.69 -30.65 18.70
C GLU A 84 19.89 -32.00 17.99
N ILE A 85 21.10 -32.26 17.50
CA ILE A 85 21.51 -33.54 16.95
C ILE A 85 21.64 -34.51 18.13
N MET A 86 20.51 -34.85 18.77
CA MET A 86 20.44 -35.95 19.71
C MET A 86 19.97 -37.19 18.98
N GLY A 87 20.95 -38.02 18.63
CA GLY A 87 20.80 -39.47 18.58
C GLY A 87 19.89 -40.01 17.47
N ARG A 88 20.49 -40.79 16.58
CA ARG A 88 19.84 -41.68 15.61
C ARG A 88 18.87 -42.64 16.34
N SER A 89 17.65 -42.21 16.60
CA SER A 89 16.56 -43.03 17.14
C SER A 89 15.30 -42.83 16.31
N LYS A 90 14.52 -43.90 16.22
CA LYS A 90 13.58 -44.21 15.15
C LYS A 90 12.52 -43.13 14.97
N TYR A 91 12.27 -42.79 13.70
CA TYR A 91 11.12 -42.02 13.22
C TYR A 91 9.82 -42.55 13.87
N THR A 92 9.37 -41.85 14.90
CA THR A 92 7.94 -41.70 15.16
C THR A 92 7.61 -40.31 14.68
N ALA A 93 6.72 -40.21 13.69
CA ALA A 93 6.21 -38.94 13.22
C ALA A 93 5.43 -38.31 14.38
N ASN A 94 6.12 -37.51 15.18
CA ASN A 94 5.52 -36.69 16.20
C ASN A 94 4.79 -35.57 15.46
N THR A 95 3.47 -35.68 15.33
CA THR A 95 2.57 -34.73 14.64
C THR A 95 2.43 -33.39 15.35
N ASN A 96 3.36 -33.04 16.23
CA ASN A 96 3.39 -31.81 17.03
C ASN A 96 4.47 -30.85 16.50
N ALA A 97 4.66 -30.78 15.18
CA ALA A 97 5.41 -29.66 14.61
C ALA A 97 4.65 -28.38 14.96
N PRO A 98 5.30 -27.33 15.50
CA PRO A 98 4.64 -26.08 15.77
C PRO A 98 3.97 -25.60 14.48
N SER A 99 2.66 -25.40 14.58
CA SER A 99 1.84 -24.78 13.53
C SER A 99 2.63 -23.60 12.97
N ARG A 100 2.96 -23.62 11.67
CA ARG A 100 3.58 -22.47 10.99
C ARG A 100 2.74 -21.25 11.32
N ASP A 101 3.26 -20.34 12.14
CA ASP A 101 2.49 -19.20 12.61
C ASP A 101 1.96 -18.42 11.40
N ILE A 102 0.64 -18.43 11.25
CA ILE A 102 -0.03 -17.71 10.18
C ILE A 102 0.27 -16.22 10.39
N VAL A 103 0.72 -15.54 9.33
CA VAL A 103 0.98 -14.10 9.39
C VAL A 103 -0.34 -13.36 9.63
N ILE A 104 -0.40 -12.59 10.72
CA ILE A 104 -1.54 -11.74 11.04
C ILE A 104 -1.23 -10.32 10.59
N HIS A 105 -2.15 -9.70 9.84
CA HIS A 105 -2.02 -8.30 9.42
C HIS A 105 -1.95 -7.38 10.64
N ASN A 106 -0.92 -6.54 10.70
CA ASN A 106 -0.61 -5.67 11.85
C ASN A 106 -0.32 -4.22 11.43
N PHE A 107 -0.01 -3.35 12.38
CA PHE A 107 0.23 -1.92 12.10
C PHE A 107 1.40 -1.67 11.16
N GLN A 108 2.45 -2.50 11.22
CA GLN A 108 3.59 -2.36 10.31
C GLN A 108 3.20 -2.65 8.87
N HIS A 109 2.30 -3.59 8.64
CA HIS A 109 1.85 -3.95 7.30
C HIS A 109 1.14 -2.78 6.61
N ASP A 110 0.31 -2.00 7.31
CA ASP A 110 -0.29 -0.78 6.73
C ASP A 110 0.76 0.28 6.36
N LEU A 111 1.80 0.43 7.18
CA LEU A 111 2.92 1.34 6.90
C LEU A 111 3.75 0.85 5.71
N GLU A 112 4.01 -0.46 5.62
CA GLU A 112 4.69 -1.06 4.46
C GLU A 112 3.88 -0.83 3.18
N SER A 113 2.55 -0.99 3.21
CA SER A 113 1.69 -0.67 2.07
C SER A 113 1.79 0.80 1.65
N LEU A 114 1.87 1.73 2.61
CA LEU A 114 2.13 3.14 2.30
C LEU A 114 3.52 3.35 1.69
N TRP A 115 4.55 2.66 2.17
CA TRP A 115 5.90 2.70 1.59
C TRP A 115 5.89 2.25 0.12
N TRP A 116 5.21 1.13 -0.18
CA TRP A 116 5.04 0.64 -1.54
C TRP A 116 4.29 1.61 -2.43
N LEU A 117 3.26 2.28 -1.90
CA LEU A 117 2.53 3.32 -2.62
C LEU A 117 3.44 4.51 -2.95
N ILE A 118 4.22 5.01 -1.99
CA ILE A 118 5.14 6.14 -2.24
C ILE A 118 6.19 5.73 -3.29
N LEU A 119 6.77 4.54 -3.18
CA LEU A 119 7.72 4.04 -4.18
C LEU A 119 7.07 3.92 -5.57
N TYR A 120 5.86 3.39 -5.65
CA TYR A 120 5.11 3.30 -6.90
C TYR A 120 4.86 4.67 -7.53
N LEU A 121 4.47 5.67 -6.73
CA LEU A 121 4.29 7.05 -7.21
C LEU A 121 5.59 7.61 -7.78
N ILE A 122 6.73 7.40 -7.13
CA ILE A 122 8.03 7.85 -7.66
C ILE A 122 8.32 7.21 -9.01
N ILE A 123 8.27 5.87 -9.06
CA ILE A 123 8.63 5.06 -10.22
C ILE A 123 7.72 5.33 -11.42
N SER A 124 6.41 5.43 -11.19
CA SER A 124 5.42 5.71 -12.25
C SER A 124 5.55 7.11 -12.85
N HIS A 125 6.13 8.05 -12.11
CA HIS A 125 6.33 9.44 -12.51
C HIS A 125 7.78 9.79 -12.88
N ILE A 126 8.67 8.80 -13.03
CA ILE A 126 10.06 9.04 -13.47
C ILE A 126 10.12 9.74 -14.83
N LYS A 127 9.28 9.32 -15.78
CA LYS A 127 9.20 9.92 -17.12
C LYS A 127 8.72 11.37 -17.12
N ASP A 128 8.07 11.80 -16.04
CA ASP A 128 7.51 13.14 -15.92
C ASP A 128 8.54 14.12 -15.33
N GLN A 129 9.74 13.68 -14.96
CA GLN A 129 10.79 14.54 -14.39
C GLN A 129 11.39 15.50 -15.45
N PRO A 130 11.89 16.68 -15.05
CA PRO A 130 12.51 17.65 -15.97
C PRO A 130 13.71 17.04 -16.70
N ILE A 131 13.88 17.35 -18.00
CA ILE A 131 14.96 16.78 -18.82
C ILE A 131 16.32 17.22 -18.32
N GLU A 132 16.42 18.43 -17.77
CA GLU A 132 17.63 19.00 -17.17
C GLU A 132 18.17 18.22 -15.97
N ASP A 133 17.31 17.45 -15.27
CA ASP A 133 17.73 16.54 -14.20
C ASP A 133 18.30 15.21 -14.76
N TRP A 134 18.44 15.13 -16.09
CA TRP A 134 18.99 14.00 -16.81
C TRP A 134 20.03 14.42 -17.83
N GLN A 135 20.95 13.49 -18.13
CA GLN A 135 21.72 13.57 -19.38
C GLN A 135 20.86 12.99 -20.52
N ASN A 136 20.80 13.66 -21.67
CA ASN A 136 19.85 13.33 -22.77
C ASN A 136 19.83 11.85 -23.19
N SER A 137 20.99 11.22 -23.35
CA SER A 137 21.08 9.77 -23.67
C SER A 137 20.69 8.90 -22.48
N VAL A 138 21.04 9.32 -21.27
CA VAL A 138 20.72 8.63 -20.01
C VAL A 138 19.22 8.61 -19.74
N PHE A 139 18.47 9.68 -20.09
CA PHE A 139 17.03 9.76 -19.82
C PHE A 139 16.23 8.62 -20.45
N LYS A 140 16.40 8.39 -21.77
CA LYS A 140 15.64 7.34 -22.48
C LYS A 140 15.91 5.97 -21.89
N ASP A 141 17.18 5.67 -21.67
CA ASP A 141 17.57 4.38 -21.12
C ASP A 141 17.18 4.26 -19.63
N ALA A 142 17.16 5.36 -18.87
CA ALA A 142 16.74 5.37 -17.47
C ALA A 142 15.25 5.04 -17.33
N VAL A 143 14.37 5.62 -18.16
CA VAL A 143 12.94 5.28 -18.15
C VAL A 143 12.73 3.80 -18.45
N GLU A 144 13.49 3.23 -19.39
CA GLU A 144 13.38 1.81 -19.72
C GLU A 144 13.96 0.91 -18.63
N ARG A 145 15.11 1.26 -18.05
CA ARG A 145 15.69 0.55 -16.88
C ARG A 145 14.72 0.55 -15.69
N CYS A 146 14.10 1.69 -15.41
CA CYS A 146 13.08 1.84 -14.38
C CYS A 146 11.90 0.88 -14.62
N LYS A 147 11.34 0.85 -15.84
CA LYS A 147 10.23 -0.06 -16.17
C LYS A 147 10.60 -1.53 -15.98
N ASN A 148 11.76 -1.93 -16.49
CA ASN A 148 12.23 -3.30 -16.40
C ASN A 148 12.49 -3.72 -14.95
N TRP A 149 13.01 -2.81 -14.13
CA TRP A 149 13.19 -3.02 -12.70
C TRP A 149 11.85 -3.10 -11.94
N ALA A 150 10.89 -2.25 -12.27
CA ALA A 150 9.60 -2.15 -11.60
C ALA A 150 8.64 -3.30 -11.94
N ALA A 151 8.71 -3.83 -13.17
CA ALA A 151 7.81 -4.87 -13.67
C ALA A 151 7.72 -6.12 -12.76
N PRO A 152 8.83 -6.72 -12.27
CA PRO A 152 8.73 -7.84 -11.36
C PRO A 152 8.31 -7.43 -9.93
N ILE A 153 8.33 -6.15 -9.56
CA ILE A 153 8.01 -5.66 -8.21
C ILE A 153 6.51 -5.37 -8.06
N PHE A 154 5.92 -4.68 -9.05
CA PHE A 154 4.53 -4.24 -9.03
C PHE A 154 3.70 -5.10 -9.97
N GLN A 155 3.29 -6.26 -9.48
CA GLN A 155 2.51 -7.24 -10.22
C GLN A 155 1.10 -7.35 -9.65
N ASN A 156 0.12 -7.60 -10.53
CA ASN A 156 -1.26 -7.85 -10.10
C ASN A 156 -1.43 -9.33 -9.74
N VAL A 157 -0.59 -9.82 -8.84
CA VAL A 157 -0.55 -11.22 -8.42
C VAL A 157 -0.50 -11.32 -6.91
N ILE A 158 -1.15 -12.34 -6.38
CA ILE A 158 -1.36 -12.59 -4.96
C ILE A 158 -0.30 -13.52 -4.35
N GLY A 159 0.92 -13.42 -4.86
CA GLY A 159 2.08 -14.19 -4.40
C GLY A 159 3.34 -13.35 -4.47
N LEU A 160 4.25 -13.56 -3.52
CA LEU A 160 5.48 -12.77 -3.44
C LEU A 160 6.43 -13.11 -4.59
N SER A 161 6.63 -12.16 -5.51
CA SER A 161 7.64 -12.30 -6.55
C SER A 161 9.07 -12.17 -5.99
N ALA A 162 10.05 -12.74 -6.70
CA ALA A 162 11.45 -12.54 -6.38
C ALA A 162 11.81 -11.05 -6.40
N GLY A 163 11.41 -10.30 -7.44
CA GLY A 163 11.68 -8.86 -7.54
C GLY A 163 11.18 -8.06 -6.34
N ARG A 164 9.94 -8.32 -5.89
CA ARG A 164 9.36 -7.70 -4.69
C ARG A 164 10.14 -8.04 -3.43
N ARG A 165 10.47 -9.32 -3.24
CA ARG A 165 11.29 -9.81 -2.12
C ARG A 165 12.67 -9.14 -2.10
N PHE A 166 13.34 -9.06 -3.25
CA PHE A 166 14.65 -8.42 -3.39
C PHE A 166 14.59 -6.92 -3.11
N CYS A 167 13.61 -6.22 -3.68
CA CYS A 167 13.43 -4.78 -3.47
C CYS A 167 13.25 -4.44 -1.98
N PHE A 168 12.48 -5.23 -1.24
CA PHE A 168 12.26 -4.96 0.18
C PHE A 168 13.45 -5.33 1.07
N LYS A 169 14.22 -6.36 0.73
CA LYS A 169 15.33 -6.85 1.55
C LYS A 169 16.64 -6.11 1.32
N TYR A 170 16.93 -5.73 0.08
CA TYR A 170 18.23 -5.16 -0.31
C TYR A 170 18.14 -3.65 -0.54
N SER A 171 19.31 -3.03 -0.71
CA SER A 171 19.43 -1.58 -0.83
C SER A 171 18.65 -1.04 -2.03
N LEU A 172 17.67 -0.17 -1.77
CA LEU A 172 16.94 0.55 -2.79
C LEU A 172 17.87 1.45 -3.60
N MET A 173 18.77 2.17 -2.92
CA MET A 173 19.72 3.08 -3.56
C MET A 173 20.55 2.38 -4.64
N LYS A 174 21.14 1.22 -4.33
CA LYS A 174 21.90 0.43 -5.32
C LYS A 174 21.02 -0.05 -6.49
N ALA A 175 19.77 -0.42 -6.19
CA ALA A 175 18.86 -0.93 -7.19
C ALA A 175 18.38 0.16 -8.16
N THR A 176 18.32 1.42 -7.71
CA THR A 176 17.74 2.53 -8.45
C THR A 176 18.76 3.54 -8.98
N GLU A 177 20.04 3.43 -8.60
CA GLU A 177 21.13 4.35 -8.96
C GLU A 177 21.21 4.62 -10.48
N SER A 178 20.95 3.61 -11.30
CA SER A 178 21.05 3.74 -12.76
C SER A 178 19.90 4.50 -13.42
N PHE A 179 18.83 4.84 -12.70
CA PHE A 179 17.63 5.43 -13.32
C PHE A 179 16.88 6.44 -12.45
N ILE A 180 17.38 6.84 -11.29
CA ILE A 180 16.77 7.91 -10.48
C ILE A 180 17.43 9.24 -10.83
N PRO A 181 16.64 10.29 -11.16
CA PRO A 181 17.19 11.61 -11.42
C PRO A 181 17.62 12.31 -10.14
N GLU A 182 18.52 13.29 -10.29
CA GLU A 182 19.16 13.98 -9.16
C GLU A 182 18.14 14.65 -8.22
N ASN A 183 17.08 15.22 -8.77
CA ASN A 183 16.02 15.90 -8.01
C ASN A 183 15.14 14.95 -7.16
N VAL A 184 15.07 13.66 -7.51
CA VAL A 184 14.28 12.63 -6.83
C VAL A 184 15.13 11.79 -5.88
N ALA A 185 16.45 11.73 -6.09
CA ALA A 185 17.38 10.94 -5.28
C ALA A 185 17.26 11.18 -3.76
N PRO A 186 17.07 12.42 -3.25
CA PRO A 186 16.86 12.64 -1.81
C PRO A 186 15.63 11.94 -1.24
N VAL A 187 14.52 11.88 -2.00
CA VAL A 187 13.29 11.20 -1.58
C VAL A 187 13.50 9.68 -1.51
N VAL A 188 14.23 9.12 -2.48
CA VAL A 188 14.57 7.68 -2.50
C VAL A 188 15.50 7.32 -1.34
N ASN A 189 16.42 8.21 -0.98
CA ASN A 189 17.28 8.02 0.18
C ASN A 189 16.49 7.96 1.49
N ALA A 190 15.51 8.87 1.68
CA ALA A 190 14.62 8.84 2.83
C ALA A 190 13.82 7.53 2.90
N LEU A 191 13.30 7.06 1.74
CA LEU A 191 12.62 5.76 1.63
C LEU A 191 13.53 4.59 1.98
N GLU A 192 14.81 4.60 1.60
CA GLU A 192 15.78 3.55 1.96
C GLU A 192 16.05 3.50 3.47
N VAL A 193 16.15 4.66 4.13
CA VAL A 193 16.28 4.72 5.60
C VAL A 193 15.06 4.06 6.23
N ASN A 194 13.86 4.46 5.83
CA ASN A 194 12.62 3.93 6.36
C ASN A 194 12.44 2.42 6.06
N ARG A 195 12.82 1.95 4.87
CA ARG A 195 12.80 0.52 4.49
C ARG A 195 13.67 -0.32 5.44
N ARG A 196 14.88 0.14 5.75
CA ARG A 196 15.77 -0.56 6.69
C ARG A 196 15.14 -0.65 8.08
N THR A 197 14.47 0.41 8.53
CA THR A 197 13.78 0.42 9.82
C THR A 197 12.59 -0.54 9.85
N LEU A 198 11.76 -0.56 8.80
CA LEU A 198 10.67 -1.53 8.63
C LEU A 198 11.20 -2.97 8.66
N LEU A 199 12.20 -3.27 7.84
CA LEU A 199 12.79 -4.61 7.74
C LEU A 199 13.38 -5.07 9.08
N ARG A 200 14.16 -4.20 9.75
CA ARG A 200 14.72 -4.48 11.07
C ARG A 200 13.60 -4.74 12.09
N SER A 201 12.54 -3.95 12.06
CA SER A 201 11.43 -4.05 13.01
C SER A 201 10.61 -5.33 12.81
N PHE A 202 10.50 -5.87 11.59
CA PHE A 202 9.96 -7.22 11.37
C PHE A 202 10.79 -8.25 12.11
N MET A 203 12.11 -8.24 11.88
CA MET A 203 13.02 -9.25 12.46
C MET A 203 13.04 -9.19 13.99
N VAL A 204 13.18 -7.99 14.55
CA VAL A 204 13.26 -7.79 16.01
C VAL A 204 11.96 -8.20 16.69
N ARG A 205 10.79 -7.82 16.16
CA ARG A 205 9.51 -8.19 16.81
C ARG A 205 9.25 -9.67 16.83
N VAL A 206 9.57 -10.39 15.75
CA VAL A 206 9.44 -11.86 15.74
C VAL A 206 10.43 -12.46 16.74
N LYS A 207 11.71 -12.03 16.69
CA LYS A 207 12.76 -12.53 17.58
C LYS A 207 12.42 -12.33 19.07
N ASP A 208 11.86 -11.18 19.41
CA ASP A 208 11.57 -10.81 20.81
C ASP A 208 10.17 -11.26 21.25
N GLY A 209 9.42 -12.01 20.43
CA GLY A 209 8.06 -12.46 20.76
C GLY A 209 7.01 -11.35 20.89
N ASN A 210 7.29 -10.17 20.31
CA ASN A 210 6.48 -8.96 20.46
C ASN A 210 5.39 -8.79 19.37
N LEU A 211 5.06 -9.85 18.62
CA LEU A 211 4.10 -9.81 17.52
C LEU A 211 2.69 -9.34 17.92
N ARG A 212 2.29 -9.49 19.20
CA ARG A 212 0.99 -9.01 19.70
C ARG A 212 1.10 -7.77 20.59
N ASN A 213 2.31 -7.27 20.83
CA ASN A 213 2.56 -6.13 21.70
C ASN A 213 2.36 -4.81 20.92
N ILE A 214 1.25 -4.10 21.16
CA ILE A 214 0.91 -2.83 20.49
C ILE A 214 2.01 -1.77 20.65
N ASP A 215 2.61 -1.68 21.84
CA ASP A 215 3.61 -0.64 22.15
C ASP A 215 4.87 -0.81 21.31
N SER A 216 5.19 -2.06 20.92
CA SER A 216 6.33 -2.38 20.05
C SER A 216 6.19 -1.86 18.60
N TYR A 217 5.06 -1.25 18.24
CA TYR A 217 4.83 -0.61 16.95
C TYR A 217 4.92 0.94 17.00
N ALA A 218 5.06 1.55 18.18
CA ALA A 218 5.06 3.00 18.31
C ALA A 218 6.21 3.66 17.51
N HIS A 219 7.42 3.09 17.58
CA HIS A 219 8.60 3.69 16.95
C HIS A 219 8.48 3.75 15.42
N ILE A 220 8.00 2.69 14.77
CA ILE A 220 7.84 2.71 13.31
C ILE A 220 6.81 3.74 12.83
N HIS A 221 5.84 4.11 13.67
CA HIS A 221 4.93 5.20 13.35
C HIS A 221 5.62 6.57 13.43
N LEU A 222 6.53 6.77 14.39
CA LEU A 222 7.34 7.98 14.50
C LEU A 222 8.31 8.08 13.31
N ASP A 223 9.00 6.99 12.96
CA ASP A 223 9.92 6.93 11.82
C ASP A 223 9.21 7.25 10.49
N PHE A 224 7.93 6.90 10.36
CA PHE A 224 7.11 7.30 9.22
C PHE A 224 6.70 8.77 9.22
N GLY A 225 6.46 9.34 10.41
CA GLY A 225 6.26 10.78 10.57
C GLY A 225 7.48 11.55 10.07
N GLU A 226 8.67 11.17 10.54
CA GLU A 226 9.96 11.75 10.13
C GLU A 226 10.17 11.62 8.62
N LEU A 227 9.94 10.44 8.03
CA LEU A 227 9.99 10.25 6.57
C LEU A 227 9.11 11.27 5.82
N LEU A 228 7.86 11.46 6.26
CA LEU A 228 6.94 12.38 5.59
C LEU A 228 7.36 13.84 5.79
N GLU A 229 7.91 14.20 6.95
CA GLU A 229 8.47 15.53 7.22
C GLU A 229 9.73 15.82 6.39
N GLU A 230 10.61 14.84 6.21
CA GLU A 230 11.78 14.95 5.32
C GLU A 230 11.34 15.17 3.87
N ILE A 231 10.40 14.35 3.38
CA ILE A 231 9.83 14.49 2.03
C ILE A 231 9.19 15.87 1.87
N GLN A 232 8.45 16.33 2.90
CA GLN A 232 7.82 17.65 2.95
C GLN A 232 8.84 18.79 2.88
N ALA A 233 10.00 18.65 3.53
CA ALA A 233 11.06 19.67 3.53
C ALA A 233 11.71 19.84 2.14
N LEU A 234 11.68 18.80 1.31
CA LEU A 234 12.21 18.81 -0.06
C LEU A 234 11.29 19.53 -1.07
N ARG A 235 10.19 20.15 -0.62
CA ARG A 235 9.15 20.78 -1.46
C ARG A 235 9.59 21.95 -2.33
N VAL A 236 10.77 22.52 -2.11
CA VAL A 236 11.21 23.80 -2.70
C VAL A 236 11.08 23.80 -4.24
N ASN A 237 11.16 22.63 -4.89
CA ASN A 237 11.07 22.47 -6.34
C ASN A 237 9.89 21.59 -6.80
N TRP A 238 8.92 21.28 -5.94
CA TRP A 238 7.79 20.46 -6.36
C TRP A 238 6.93 21.25 -7.34
N ARG A 239 6.75 20.69 -8.55
CA ARG A 239 5.92 21.30 -9.58
C ARG A 239 4.49 21.50 -9.07
N GLN A 240 3.89 22.64 -9.41
CA GLN A 240 2.46 22.81 -9.27
C GLN A 240 1.76 21.89 -10.28
N PHE A 241 1.36 20.70 -9.82
CA PHE A 241 0.58 19.79 -10.65
C PHE A 241 -0.82 20.40 -10.84
N SER A 242 -1.13 20.76 -12.09
CA SER A 242 -2.51 20.96 -12.51
C SER A 242 -3.17 19.59 -12.54
N LEU A 243 -4.26 19.42 -11.79
CA LEU A 243 -5.05 18.20 -11.81
C LEU A 243 -5.49 17.96 -13.26
N LYS A 244 -5.09 16.86 -13.88
CA LYS A 244 -5.56 16.50 -15.22
C LYS A 244 -7.05 16.18 -15.12
N THR A 245 -7.90 17.16 -15.37
CA THR A 245 -9.33 16.92 -15.54
C THR A 245 -9.52 16.22 -16.87
N SER A 246 -10.02 14.98 -16.86
CA SER A 246 -10.48 14.33 -18.09
C SER A 246 -11.47 15.28 -18.77
N GLU A 247 -11.09 15.85 -19.90
CA GLU A 247 -12.03 16.59 -20.73
C GLU A 247 -13.16 15.63 -21.11
N LYS A 248 -14.40 16.06 -20.88
CA LYS A 248 -15.58 15.29 -21.29
C LYS A 248 -15.51 15.14 -22.80
N THR A 249 -15.25 13.93 -23.28
CA THR A 249 -15.26 13.59 -24.70
C THR A 249 -16.59 14.03 -25.29
N SER A 250 -16.56 15.11 -26.06
CA SER A 250 -17.71 15.59 -26.79
C SER A 250 -18.03 14.56 -27.85
N ILE A 251 -19.19 13.90 -27.72
CA ILE A 251 -19.69 12.93 -28.69
C ILE A 251 -20.02 13.69 -29.97
N VAL A 252 -19.07 13.77 -30.89
CA VAL A 252 -19.33 14.20 -32.27
C VAL A 252 -19.88 12.99 -33.02
N LYS A 253 -21.17 13.04 -33.36
CA LYS A 253 -21.83 12.10 -34.27
C LYS A 253 -21.07 12.07 -35.60
N LYS A 254 -20.51 10.92 -35.96
CA LYS A 254 -19.86 10.70 -37.25
C LYS A 254 -20.88 10.21 -38.27
N THR A 255 -21.29 11.06 -39.20
CA THR A 255 -21.90 10.67 -40.48
C THR A 255 -20.80 10.17 -41.42
N LEU A 256 -20.98 8.98 -42.00
CA LEU A 256 -20.15 8.44 -43.08
C LEU A 256 -20.40 9.21 -44.40
N PRO A 257 -19.40 9.39 -45.27
CA PRO A 257 -19.34 8.51 -46.47
C PRO A 257 -17.93 8.13 -46.99
N THR A 258 -17.88 6.90 -47.53
CA THR A 258 -17.24 6.34 -48.76
C THR A 258 -15.73 6.48 -49.10
N ALA A 259 -15.15 5.31 -49.48
CA ALA A 259 -13.80 4.94 -49.94
C ALA A 259 -13.27 5.72 -51.19
N ALA A 260 -11.99 5.79 -51.61
CA ALA A 260 -10.62 5.25 -51.34
C ALA A 260 -9.62 6.01 -52.31
N PRO A 261 -8.33 5.67 -52.53
CA PRO A 261 -7.21 5.29 -51.63
C PRO A 261 -5.91 6.13 -51.85
N ALA A 262 -4.86 5.78 -51.07
CA ALA A 262 -3.40 6.00 -51.27
C ALA A 262 -2.74 7.25 -50.67
N ALA A 263 -1.85 7.04 -49.68
CA ALA A 263 -0.39 7.24 -49.81
C ALA A 263 0.31 7.14 -48.44
N VAL A 264 1.52 6.60 -48.47
CA VAL A 264 2.44 6.32 -47.36
C VAL A 264 2.89 7.60 -46.64
N THR A 265 2.95 7.59 -45.32
CA THR A 265 4.02 8.25 -44.54
C THR A 265 4.05 7.76 -43.11
N ALA A 266 5.26 7.46 -42.64
CA ALA A 266 5.59 6.94 -41.32
C ALA A 266 5.28 7.96 -40.21
N THR A 267 4.82 7.47 -39.06
CA THR A 267 5.04 8.17 -37.78
C THR A 267 4.75 7.28 -36.56
N SER A 268 5.64 7.42 -35.57
CA SER A 268 5.35 7.40 -34.13
C SER A 268 4.80 6.10 -33.53
N ALA A 269 5.71 5.25 -33.05
CA ALA A 269 5.40 4.25 -32.03
C ALA A 269 5.15 4.96 -30.70
N ALA A 270 3.88 5.09 -30.33
CA ALA A 270 3.44 5.49 -29.02
C ALA A 270 3.92 4.46 -27.97
N ALA A 271 4.74 4.92 -27.03
CA ALA A 271 5.19 4.14 -25.89
C ALA A 271 4.00 3.82 -24.97
N VAL A 272 3.64 2.55 -24.88
CA VAL A 272 2.63 2.02 -23.97
C VAL A 272 3.09 2.25 -22.53
N ALA A 273 2.28 2.97 -21.75
CA ALA A 273 2.49 3.19 -20.33
C ALA A 273 2.27 1.90 -19.54
N LEU A 274 2.92 1.75 -18.38
CA LEU A 274 2.57 0.71 -17.41
C LEU A 274 1.07 0.80 -17.13
N ALA A 275 0.36 -0.32 -17.29
CA ALA A 275 -1.08 -0.35 -17.08
C ALA A 275 -1.39 0.07 -15.64
N PRO A 276 -2.38 0.95 -15.41
CA PRO A 276 -2.83 1.26 -14.07
C PRO A 276 -3.33 -0.02 -13.38
N PRO A 277 -3.19 -0.14 -12.05
CA PRO A 277 -3.67 -1.32 -11.33
C PRO A 277 -5.16 -1.53 -11.60
N GLY A 278 -5.50 -2.72 -12.12
CA GLY A 278 -6.88 -3.11 -12.36
C GLY A 278 -7.62 -3.28 -11.04
N LYS A 279 -8.79 -2.64 -10.88
CA LYS A 279 -9.66 -2.86 -9.72
C LYS A 279 -10.25 -4.27 -9.78
N VAL A 280 -9.64 -5.22 -9.07
CA VAL A 280 -10.26 -6.51 -8.78
C VAL A 280 -11.04 -6.36 -7.48
N LYS A 281 -12.33 -6.00 -7.57
CA LYS A 281 -13.23 -6.07 -6.42
C LYS A 281 -13.63 -7.53 -6.22
N ALA A 282 -13.19 -8.15 -5.12
CA ALA A 282 -13.76 -9.40 -4.67
C ALA A 282 -15.21 -9.12 -4.23
N LYS A 283 -16.18 -9.63 -5.00
CA LYS A 283 -17.60 -9.53 -4.64
C LYS A 283 -17.89 -10.57 -3.57
N ARG A 284 -18.36 -10.16 -2.39
CA ARG A 284 -18.90 -11.07 -1.35
C ARG A 284 -20.36 -10.75 -1.06
N GLU A 285 -21.11 -11.80 -0.77
CA GLU A 285 -22.53 -11.81 -0.42
C GLU A 285 -22.77 -11.12 0.96
N PRO A 286 -23.98 -10.60 1.22
CA PRO A 286 -24.29 -9.77 2.39
C PRO A 286 -24.02 -10.42 3.76
N ASP A 287 -24.01 -11.74 3.83
CA ASP A 287 -24.01 -12.49 5.09
C ASP A 287 -22.63 -12.64 5.75
N GLN A 288 -21.58 -12.04 5.17
CA GLN A 288 -20.19 -12.12 5.67
C GLN A 288 -19.67 -10.81 6.28
N ASN A 289 -20.56 -9.90 6.67
CA ASN A 289 -20.20 -8.66 7.34
C ASN A 289 -20.42 -8.74 8.87
N PRO A 290 -19.40 -9.09 9.68
CA PRO A 290 -19.53 -9.15 11.13
C PRO A 290 -19.72 -7.76 11.79
N ASN A 291 -19.62 -6.66 11.04
CA ASN A 291 -19.69 -5.30 11.58
C ASN A 291 -21.11 -4.73 11.71
N LEU A 292 -22.15 -5.48 11.37
CA LEU A 292 -23.55 -5.00 11.47
C LEU A 292 -24.12 -5.09 12.89
N GLU A 293 -23.65 -6.00 13.74
CA GLU A 293 -24.24 -6.20 15.08
C GLU A 293 -23.81 -5.13 16.10
N GLU A 294 -22.65 -4.50 15.95
CA GLU A 294 -22.17 -3.48 16.91
C GLU A 294 -22.65 -2.05 16.61
N GLN A 295 -23.27 -1.79 15.46
CA GLN A 295 -23.79 -0.46 15.10
C GLN A 295 -25.20 -0.17 15.69
N GLY A 296 -25.81 -1.12 16.40
CA GLY A 296 -27.19 -1.03 16.89
C GLY A 296 -27.40 -0.56 18.34
N ARG A 297 -26.35 -0.26 19.12
CA ARG A 297 -26.48 0.08 20.55
C ARG A 297 -25.83 1.42 20.92
N ALA A 298 -26.25 2.50 20.27
CA ALA A 298 -26.09 3.84 20.82
C ALA A 298 -27.20 4.74 20.30
N GLY A 299 -28.25 4.93 21.11
CA GLY A 299 -29.37 5.79 20.76
C GLY A 299 -30.43 5.83 21.85
N GLY A 300 -30.17 6.60 22.91
CA GLY A 300 -31.16 6.92 23.92
C GLY A 300 -32.35 7.68 23.30
N SER A 301 -33.54 7.43 23.82
CA SER A 301 -34.70 8.28 23.55
C SER A 301 -35.29 8.73 24.88
N GLN A 302 -34.98 9.99 25.23
CA GLN A 302 -35.87 10.82 26.02
C GLN A 302 -36.97 11.33 25.08
N ALA A 303 -38.23 11.05 25.38
CA ALA A 303 -39.34 11.91 25.00
C ALA A 303 -40.46 11.74 26.03
N GLY A 304 -40.76 12.85 26.73
CA GLY A 304 -41.80 12.90 27.75
C GLY A 304 -43.21 12.99 27.20
N GLY A 305 -44.15 12.60 28.06
CA GLY A 305 -45.41 13.31 28.27
C GLY A 305 -46.62 12.89 27.43
N LYS A 306 -47.57 12.19 28.08
CA LYS A 306 -48.96 12.68 28.20
C LYS A 306 -49.76 11.95 29.28
N LYS A 307 -50.51 12.77 30.03
CA LYS A 307 -51.45 12.43 31.10
C LYS A 307 -52.67 11.64 30.58
N SER A 308 -53.17 10.73 31.41
CA SER A 308 -54.58 10.29 31.48
C SER A 308 -54.73 9.50 32.80
N ARG A 309 -55.12 10.14 33.91
CA ARG A 309 -56.50 10.18 34.46
C ARG A 309 -57.19 8.80 34.39
N HIS A 310 -57.27 8.10 35.52
CA HIS A 310 -58.40 7.25 35.87
C HIS A 310 -58.55 7.24 37.39
N GLY A 311 -59.73 7.63 37.85
CA GLY A 311 -60.18 7.34 39.20
C GLY A 311 -61.04 6.09 39.17
N ARG A 312 -60.79 5.18 40.11
CA ARG A 312 -61.74 4.58 41.04
C ARG A 312 -60.95 3.74 42.02
#